data_AF-A0A9D6UJV8-F1
#
_entry.id   AF-A0A9D6UJV8-F1
#
_cell.length_a   1.000
_cell.length_b   1.000
_cell.length_c   1.000
_cell.angle_alpha   90.00
_cell.angle_beta   90.00
_cell.angle_gamma   90.00
#
_symmetry.space_group_name_H-M   'P 1'
#
loop_
_entity.id
_entity.type
_entity.pdbx_description
1 polymer ?
#
loop_
_entity_poly.entity_id
_entity_poly.type
_entity_poly.pdbx_seq_one_letter_code
_entity_poly.pdbx_strand_id
1 'polypeptide(L)' 'MIRLALISVSNKEGIIDFAKGLNEFGIKILSTGGTAKSLRDAGIPVTDVSEHTGFP' A
#
# COMPACT_ATOMS: atom_id res chain seq x y z
N MET A 1 -7.04 -17.45 -1.93
CA MET A 1 -6.60 -16.41 -2.87
C MET A 1 -6.58 -15.08 -2.12
N ILE A 2 -5.41 -14.43 -2.05
CA ILE A 2 -5.26 -13.12 -1.40
C ILE A 2 -5.69 -12.05 -2.40
N ARG A 3 -6.47 -11.07 -1.94
CA ARG A 3 -7.01 -9.99 -2.80
C ARG A 3 -6.57 -8.60 -2.35
N LEU A 4 -6.09 -8.48 -1.12
CA LEU A 4 -5.80 -7.20 -0.49
C LEU A 4 -4.67 -7.35 0.54
N ALA A 5 -3.78 -6.36 0.60
CA ALA A 5 -2.68 -6.25 1.56
C ALA A 5 -2.74 -4.91 2.29
N LEU A 6 -2.70 -4.92 3.62
CA LEU A 6 -2.51 -3.72 4.43
C LEU A 6 -1.01 -3.54 4.73
N ILE A 7 -0.44 -2.41 4.35
CA ILE A 7 0.99 -2.11 4.55
C ILE A 7 1.12 -0.88 5.45
N SER A 8 1.75 -1.06 6.61
CA SER A 8 2.07 0.01 7.56
C SER A 8 3.41 -0.29 8.22
N VAL A 9 4.45 0.44 7.83
CA VAL A 9 5.83 0.13 8.24
C VAL A 9 6.61 1.40 8.59
N SER A 10 7.41 1.31 9.64
CA SER A 10 8.31 2.38 10.05
C SER A 10 9.56 2.42 9.15
N ASN A 11 10.24 1.27 9.00
CA ASN A 11 11.33 1.11 8.03
C ASN A 11 10.75 0.85 6.63
N LYS A 12 11.20 1.62 5.65
CA LYS A 12 10.70 1.61 4.26
C LYS A 12 11.66 0.91 3.30
N GLU A 13 12.75 0.36 3.82
CA GLU A 13 13.68 -0.46 3.05
C GLU A 13 12.94 -1.61 2.36
N GLY A 14 13.15 -1.77 1.04
CA GLY A 14 12.53 -2.81 0.22
C GLY A 14 11.01 -2.68 -0.02
N ILE A 15 10.32 -1.69 0.56
CA ILE A 15 8.85 -1.65 0.51
C ILE A 15 8.29 -1.42 -0.90
N ILE A 16 9.06 -0.71 -1.74
CA ILE A 16 8.67 -0.38 -3.11
C ILE A 16 8.67 -1.64 -3.98
N ASP A 17 9.72 -2.46 -3.92
CA ASP A 17 9.83 -3.68 -4.71
C ASP A 17 8.82 -4.74 -4.23
N PHE A 18 8.62 -4.84 -2.92
CA PHE A 18 7.57 -5.67 -2.34
C PHE A 18 6.17 -5.28 -2.84
N ALA A 19 5.83 -4.00 -2.77
CA ALA A 19 4.53 -3.50 -3.20
C ALA A 19 4.31 -3.60 -4.72
N LYS A 20 5.36 -3.43 -5.53
CA LYS A 20 5.30 -3.69 -6.98
C LYS A 20 4.93 -5.14 -7.26
N GLY A 21 5.60 -6.09 -6.61
CA GLY A 21 5.27 -7.51 -6.76
C GLY A 21 3.81 -7.80 -6.43
N LEU A 22 3.30 -7.27 -5.30
CA LEU A 22 1.88 -7.41 -4.95
C LEU A 22 0.95 -6.85 -6.02
N ASN A 23 1.26 -5.67 -6.55
CA ASN A 23 0.46 -5.03 -7.60
C ASN A 23 0.48 -5.83 -8.92
N GLU A 24 1.60 -6.44 -9.29
CA GLU A 24 1.72 -7.35 -10.45
C GLU A 24 0.84 -8.60 -10.29
N PHE A 25 0.66 -9.10 -9.07
CA PHE A 25 -0.29 -10.18 -8.77
C PHE A 25 -1.75 -9.73 -8.67
N GLY A 26 -2.05 -8.45 -8.94
CA GLY A 26 -3.40 -7.89 -8.86
C GLY A 26 -3.91 -7.73 -7.42
N ILE A 27 -3.03 -7.71 -6.43
CA ILE A 27 -3.38 -7.51 -5.02
C ILE A 27 -3.54 -6.02 -4.76
N LYS A 28 -4.69 -5.61 -4.21
CA LYS A 28 -4.93 -4.22 -3.82
C LYS A 28 -4.14 -3.86 -2.57
N ILE A 29 -3.56 -2.67 -2.55
CA ILE A 29 -2.78 -2.20 -1.39
C ILE A 29 -3.59 -1.15 -0.63
N LEU A 30 -3.76 -1.39 0.68
CA LEU A 30 -4.22 -0.41 1.65
C LEU A 30 -3.03 0.12 2.44
N SER A 31 -2.94 1.44 2.60
CA SER A 31 -1.95 2.06 3.46
C SER A 31 -2.38 3.47 3.86
N THR A 32 -1.80 4.02 4.92
CA THR A 32 -1.99 5.42 5.32
C THR A 32 -0.66 6.09 5.67
N GLY A 33 -0.70 7.40 5.90
CA GLY A 33 0.41 8.17 6.43
C GLY A 33 1.68 8.09 5.55
N GLY A 34 2.84 7.96 6.22
CA GLY A 34 4.14 7.97 5.55
C GLY A 34 4.36 6.79 4.60
N THR A 35 3.80 5.61 4.90
CA THR A 35 3.92 4.44 4.02
C THR A 35 3.12 4.65 2.74
N ALA A 36 1.86 5.10 2.83
CA ALA A 36 1.06 5.41 1.66
C ALA A 36 1.71 6.46 0.76
N LYS A 37 2.30 7.50 1.36
CA LYS A 37 3.05 8.53 0.62
C LYS A 37 4.20 7.92 -0.17
N SER A 38 5.08 7.13 0.47
CA SER A 38 6.23 6.52 -0.21
C SER A 38 5.83 5.62 -1.39
N LEU A 39 4.72 4.89 -1.26
CA LEU A 39 4.21 4.04 -2.34
C LEU A 39 3.64 4.86 -3.50
N ARG A 40 2.87 5.92 -3.21
CA ARG A 40 2.31 6.84 -4.22
C ARG A 40 3.42 7.59 -4.97
N ASP A 41 4.45 8.05 -4.26
CA ASP A 41 5.61 8.74 -4.85
C ASP A 41 6.38 7.82 -5.83
N ALA A 42 6.32 6.50 -5.63
CA ALA A 42 6.89 5.48 -6.53
C ALA A 42 5.93 5.03 -7.65
N GLY A 43 4.77 5.67 -7.80
CA GLY A 43 3.77 5.34 -8.81
C GLY A 43 2.94 4.08 -8.52
N ILE A 44 2.97 3.57 -7.28
CA ILE A 44 2.23 2.37 -6.89
C ILE A 44 0.81 2.77 -6.45
N PRO A 45 -0.24 2.16 -7.02
CA PRO A 45 -1.62 2.42 -6.59
C PRO A 45 -1.85 1.99 -5.14
N VAL A 46 -2.36 2.91 -4.33
CA VAL A 46 -2.69 2.68 -2.91
C VAL A 46 -4.04 3.30 -2.59
N THR A 47 -4.93 2.51 -2.00
CA THR A 47 -6.18 3.00 -1.41
C THR A 47 -5.93 3.40 0.04
N ASP A 48 -6.46 4.54 0.45
CA ASP A 48 -6.32 4.99 1.83
C ASP A 48 -7.17 4.10 2.77
N VAL A 49 -6.68 3.80 3.97
CA VAL A 49 -7.51 3.01 4.93
C VAL A 49 -8.75 3.81 5.32
N SER A 50 -8.65 5.15 5.43
CA SER A 50 -9.79 6.01 5.74
C SER A 50 -10.89 5.95 4.67
N GLU A 51 -10.51 5.88 3.39
CA GLU A 51 -11.44 5.66 2.27
C GLU A 51 -12.09 4.27 2.34
N HIS A 52 -11.37 3.27 2.87
CA HIS A 52 -11.88 1.91 2.98
C HIS A 52 -12.83 1.73 4.17
N THR A 53 -12.60 2.42 5.28
CA THR A 53 -13.38 2.29 6.52
C THR A 53 -14.51 3.31 6.63
N GLY A 54 -14.41 4.44 5.93
CA GLY A 54 -15.32 5.58 6.10
C GLY A 54 -15.10 6.36 7.40
N PHE A 55 -14.00 6.09 8.11
CA PHE A 55 -13.60 6.79 9.33
C PHE A 55 -12.23 7.47 9.12
N PRO A 56 -12.08 8.76 9.48
CA PRO A 56 -10.80 9.46 9.40
C PRO A 56 -9.74 8.87 10.34
#